data_AF-A0AAV4GRA1-F1
#
_entry.id   AF-A0AAV4GRA1-F1
#
_cell.length_a   1.000
_cell.length_b   1.000
_cell.length_c   1.000
_cell.angle_alpha   90.00
_cell.angle_beta   90.00
_cell.angle_gamma   90.00
#
_symmetry.space_group_name_H-M   'P 1'
#
loop_
_entity.id
_entity.type
_entity.pdbx_description
1 polymer ?
#
loop_
_entity_poly.entity_id
_entity_poly.type
_entity_poly.pdbx_seq_one_letter_code
_entity_poly.pdbx_strand_id
1 'polypeptide(L)'
;MAREQFISILAFLHINNNSTFVPHGQPDHDPLHKIRPFVNHLNAKFKEVYQPQREQQLQGHKAMLLGTCRKNHVGMPADLFEGRQQPGDFTR
;
A
#
# COMPACT_ATOMS: atom_id res chain seq x y z
N MET A 1 -30.20 10.13 -10.58
CA MET A 1 -29.59 11.29 -9.90
C MET A 1 -29.16 12.30 -10.94
N ALA A 2 -29.35 13.60 -10.70
CA ALA A 2 -28.80 14.63 -11.59
C ALA A 2 -27.27 14.69 -11.46
N ARG A 3 -26.56 15.02 -12.55
CA ARG A 3 -25.10 15.10 -12.58
C ARG A 3 -24.53 15.96 -11.44
N GLU A 4 -25.13 17.12 -11.22
CA GLU A 4 -24.70 18.07 -10.18
C GLU A 4 -24.87 17.50 -8.77
N GLN A 5 -25.95 16.75 -8.52
CA GLN A 5 -26.16 16.09 -7.23
C GLN A 5 -25.10 14.99 -6.99
N PHE A 6 -24.77 14.21 -8.02
CA PHE A 6 -23.73 13.18 -7.92
C PHE A 6 -22.35 13.78 -7.59
N ILE A 7 -21.97 14.86 -8.27
CA ILE A 7 -20.69 15.56 -8.04
C ILE A 7 -20.66 16.14 -6.62
N SER A 8 -21.76 16.74 -6.15
CA SER A 8 -21.85 17.26 -4.78
C SER A 8 -21.66 16.16 -3.74
N ILE A 9 -22.27 14.99 -3.93
CA ILE A 9 -22.12 13.86 -3.00
C ILE A 9 -20.67 13.38 -2.96
N LEU A 10 -19.99 13.29 -4.12
CA LEU A 10 -18.58 12.90 -4.18
C LEU A 10 -17.66 13.91 -3.51
N ALA A 11 -17.94 15.21 -3.64
CA ALA A 11 -17.13 16.26 -3.05
C ALA A 11 -17.17 16.28 -1.51
N PHE A 12 -18.31 15.86 -0.92
CA PHE A 12 -18.53 15.91 0.53
C PHE A 12 -18.61 14.54 1.21
N LEU A 13 -18.12 13.48 0.55
CA LEU A 13 -18.11 12.15 1.11
C LEU A 13 -17.18 12.07 2.33
N HIS A 14 -17.76 12.01 3.53
CA HIS A 14 -17.03 11.94 4.79
C HIS A 14 -17.23 10.59 5.47
N ILE A 15 -16.15 9.80 5.57
CA ILE A 15 -16.20 8.41 6.05
C ILE A 15 -15.81 8.31 7.54
N ASN A 16 -14.93 9.19 8.03
CA ASN A 16 -14.44 9.13 9.41
C ASN A 16 -14.29 10.53 10.03
N ASN A 17 -14.67 10.67 11.31
CA ASN A 17 -14.69 11.92 12.06
C ASN A 17 -13.30 12.62 12.08
N ASN A 18 -13.29 13.89 11.67
CA ASN A 18 -12.07 14.72 11.69
C ASN A 18 -11.63 15.12 13.11
N SER A 19 -12.52 15.07 14.11
CA SER A 19 -12.21 15.46 15.50
C SER A 19 -11.20 14.53 16.16
N THR A 20 -11.09 13.29 15.67
CA THR A 20 -10.15 12.27 16.16
C THR A 20 -8.89 12.20 15.31
N PHE A 21 -8.72 13.11 14.34
CA PHE A 21 -7.56 13.12 13.46
C PHE A 21 -6.31 13.60 14.20
N VAL A 22 -5.28 12.76 14.21
CA VAL A 22 -3.98 13.10 14.76
C VAL A 22 -3.07 13.68 13.66
N PRO A 23 -2.40 14.82 13.86
CA PRO A 23 -1.49 15.39 12.87
C PRO A 23 -0.25 14.54 12.59
N HIS A 24 0.38 14.77 11.42
CA HIS A 24 1.64 14.13 11.06
C HIS A 24 2.75 14.44 12.07
N GLY A 25 3.59 13.43 12.36
CA GLY A 25 4.74 13.56 13.26
C GLY A 25 4.44 13.23 14.74
N GLN A 26 3.18 13.02 15.10
CA GLN A 26 2.80 12.48 16.41
C GLN A 26 2.86 10.94 16.40
N PRO A 27 3.17 10.29 17.53
CA PRO A 27 3.32 8.84 17.61
C PRO A 27 2.03 8.08 17.26
N ASP A 28 0.86 8.67 17.53
CA ASP A 28 -0.45 8.06 17.27
C ASP A 28 -1.03 8.43 15.90
N HIS A 29 -0.21 8.95 14.99
CA HIS A 29 -0.66 9.32 13.66
C HIS A 29 -0.91 8.09 12.78
N ASP A 30 -2.18 7.82 12.46
CA ASP A 30 -2.57 6.84 11.45
C ASP A 30 -2.71 7.50 10.06
N PRO A 31 -1.86 7.17 9.07
CA PRO A 31 -1.97 7.72 7.72
C PRO A 31 -3.30 7.35 7.01
N LEU A 32 -3.94 6.25 7.40
CA LEU A 32 -5.20 5.79 6.80
C LEU A 32 -6.44 6.21 7.62
N HIS A 33 -6.29 7.07 8.63
CA HIS A 33 -7.39 7.45 9.54
C HIS A 33 -8.69 7.75 8.81
N LYS A 34 -8.65 8.56 7.74
CA LYS A 34 -9.82 8.98 6.95
C LYS A 34 -10.66 7.83 6.39
N ILE A 35 -10.03 6.71 6.03
CA ILE A 35 -10.67 5.56 5.35
C ILE A 35 -10.67 4.28 6.20
N ARG A 36 -9.95 4.28 7.32
CA ARG A 36 -9.76 3.13 8.22
C ARG A 36 -11.06 2.39 8.58
N PRO A 37 -12.16 3.04 9.00
CA PRO A 37 -13.37 2.31 9.39
C PRO A 37 -14.00 1.55 8.21
N PHE A 38 -13.96 2.13 7.01
CA PHE A 38 -14.48 1.49 5.80
C PHE A 38 -13.65 0.27 5.41
N VAL A 39 -12.31 0.42 5.39
CA VAL A 39 -11.40 -0.69 5.09
C VAL A 39 -11.54 -1.81 6.11
N ASN A 40 -11.66 -1.48 7.40
CA ASN A 40 -11.86 -2.47 8.46
C ASN A 40 -13.17 -3.24 8.28
N HIS A 41 -14.26 -2.54 7.95
CA HIS A 41 -15.55 -3.18 7.68
C HIS A 41 -15.48 -4.12 6.47
N LEU A 42 -14.88 -3.68 5.37
CA LEU A 42 -14.69 -4.51 4.19
C LEU A 42 -13.83 -5.74 4.49
N ASN A 43 -12.72 -5.56 5.21
CA ASN A 43 -11.86 -6.68 5.59
C ASN A 43 -12.58 -7.70 6.48
N ALA A 44 -13.42 -7.24 7.42
CA ALA A 44 -14.25 -8.14 8.21
C ALA A 44 -15.23 -8.92 7.32
N LYS A 45 -15.92 -8.22 6.41
CA LYS A 45 -16.87 -8.86 5.47
C LYS A 45 -16.20 -9.81 4.50
N PHE A 46 -15.04 -9.47 3.96
CA PHE A 46 -14.30 -10.37 3.09
C PHE A 46 -13.84 -11.61 3.85
N LYS A 47 -13.39 -11.49 5.10
CA LYS A 47 -13.05 -12.67 5.91
C LYS A 47 -14.27 -13.58 6.19
N GLU A 48 -15.45 -12.99 6.37
CA GLU A 48 -16.69 -13.75 6.59
C GLU A 48 -17.13 -14.49 5.32
N VAL A 49 -17.09 -13.82 4.18
CA VAL A 49 -17.71 -14.29 2.93
C VAL A 49 -16.73 -15.08 2.05
N TYR A 50 -15.43 -14.76 2.08
CA TYR A 50 -14.43 -15.37 1.23
C TYR A 50 -13.73 -16.53 1.93
N GLN A 51 -14.02 -17.77 1.49
CA GLN A 51 -13.30 -18.97 1.90
C GLN A 51 -12.27 -19.35 0.81
N PRO A 52 -10.96 -19.26 1.09
CA PRO A 52 -9.93 -19.56 0.10
C PRO A 52 -9.86 -21.07 -0.16
N GLN A 53 -10.30 -21.53 -1.34
CA GLN A 53 -10.38 -22.98 -1.62
C GLN A 53 -9.17 -23.60 -2.33
N ARG A 54 -8.10 -22.85 -2.63
CA ARG A 54 -6.76 -23.39 -2.92
C ARG A 54 -5.72 -22.28 -3.05
N GLU A 55 -4.59 -22.50 -2.38
CA GLU A 55 -3.29 -21.80 -2.45
C GLU A 55 -3.28 -20.27 -2.27
N GLN A 56 -3.26 -19.82 -1.02
CA GLN A 56 -2.69 -18.52 -0.67
C GLN A 56 -1.16 -18.61 -0.65
N GLN A 57 -0.51 -18.55 -1.82
CA GLN A 57 0.94 -18.25 -1.85
C GLN A 57 1.15 -16.75 -1.65
N LEU A 58 1.07 -16.30 -0.40
CA LEU A 58 1.51 -14.97 -0.01
C LEU A 58 3.04 -14.99 0.18
N GLN A 59 3.77 -15.13 -0.92
CA GLN A 59 5.22 -14.88 -0.90
C GLN A 59 5.41 -13.38 -0.98
N GLY A 60 5.94 -12.79 0.10
CA GLY A 60 6.14 -11.36 0.31
C GLY A 60 7.07 -10.70 -0.70
N HIS A 61 6.65 -10.61 -1.95
CA HIS A 61 7.15 -9.62 -2.89
C HIS A 61 6.52 -8.30 -2.45
N LYS A 62 7.23 -7.60 -1.55
CA LYS A 62 7.09 -6.16 -1.46
C LYS A 62 7.34 -5.64 -2.88
N ALA A 63 6.26 -5.39 -3.61
CA ALA A 63 6.33 -4.65 -4.84
C ALA A 63 6.87 -3.28 -4.43
N MET A 64 8.18 -3.12 -4.60
CA MET A 64 8.79 -1.81 -4.73
C MET A 64 8.01 -1.19 -5.89
N LEU A 65 7.03 -0.35 -5.58
CA LEU A 65 6.54 0.63 -6.52
C LEU A 65 7.72 1.59 -6.69
N LEU A 66 8.70 1.18 -7.50
CA LEU A 66 9.64 2.11 -8.09
C LEU A 66 8.77 3.02 -8.95
N GLY A 67 8.24 4.07 -8.32
CA GLY A 67 8.12 5.33 -9.02
C GLY A 67 9.48 5.55 -9.66
N THR A 68 9.50 5.73 -10.97
CA THR A 68 10.70 6.03 -11.74
C THR A 68 11.22 7.41 -11.32
N CYS A 69 11.84 7.48 -10.13
CA CYS A 69 12.71 8.58 -9.80
C CYS A 69 13.95 8.40 -10.67
N ARG A 70 14.16 9.33 -11.63
CA ARG A 70 15.36 9.41 -12.46
C ARG A 70 16.58 9.22 -11.56
N LYS A 71 17.31 8.12 -11.74
CA LYS A 71 18.61 7.94 -11.11
C LYS A 71 19.56 8.98 -11.71
N ASN A 72 19.80 10.08 -10.99
CA ASN A 72 20.96 10.91 -11.24
C ASN A 72 22.19 10.04 -10.92
N HIS A 73 23.00 9.77 -11.94
CA HIS A 73 24.14 8.84 -11.91
C HIS A 73 25.38 9.38 -11.16
N VAL A 74 25.21 10.29 -10.21
CA VAL A 74 26.33 10.93 -9.51
C VAL A 74 26.18 10.72 -8.02
N GLY A 75 26.88 9.71 -7.48
CA GLY A 75 27.12 9.60 -6.03
C GLY A 75 26.68 8.32 -5.32
N MET A 76 26.49 7.18 -5.99
CA MET A 76 26.33 5.90 -5.28
C MET A 76 27.69 5.20 -5.12
N PRO A 77 28.09 4.80 -3.91
CA PRO A 77 29.38 4.15 -3.68
C PRO A 77 29.35 2.69 -4.19
N ALA A 78 30.50 2.23 -4.69
CA ALA A 78 30.63 0.98 -5.47
C ALA A 78 30.56 -0.30 -4.62
N ASP A 79 30.68 -0.16 -3.31
CA ASP A 79 30.66 -1.18 -2.27
C ASP A 79 29.27 -1.83 -2.07
N LEU A 80 28.19 -1.22 -2.55
CA LEU A 80 26.84 -1.80 -2.48
C LEU A 80 26.53 -2.89 -3.52
N PHE A 81 27.47 -3.22 -4.43
CA PHE A 81 27.25 -4.21 -5.49
C PHE A 81 28.02 -5.54 -5.35
N GLU A 82 28.86 -5.70 -4.33
CA GLU A 82 29.68 -6.93 -4.14
C GLU A 82 28.91 -8.15 -3.59
N GLY A 83 27.58 -8.08 -3.47
CA GLY A 83 26.74 -9.19 -3.00
C GLY A 83 25.93 -9.92 -4.08
N ARG A 84 26.06 -9.59 -5.37
CA ARG A 84 25.28 -10.27 -6.42
C ARG A 84 25.96 -11.56 -6.87
N GLN A 85 25.36 -12.68 -6.48
CA GLN A 85 25.66 -14.07 -6.84
C GLN A 85 26.22 -14.24 -8.26
N GLN A 86 27.36 -14.94 -8.36
CA GLN A 86 27.91 -15.50 -9.60
C GLN A 86 26.89 -16.47 -10.24
N PRO A 87 26.67 -16.40 -11.56
CA PRO A 87 25.78 -17.34 -12.25
C PRO A 87 26.51 -18.64 -12.59
N GLY A 88 25.92 -19.77 -12.19
CA GLY A 88 26.04 -21.05 -12.89
C GLY A 88 27.30 -21.90 -12.66
N ASP A 89 27.11 -23.06 -12.05
CA ASP A 89 27.64 -24.32 -12.60
C ASP A 89 26.77 -25.48 -12.09
N PHE A 90 25.87 -25.95 -12.96
CA PHE A 90 25.11 -27.17 -12.76
C PHE A 90 25.88 -28.27 -13.48
N THR A 91 26.80 -28.93 -12.78
CA THR A 91 27.46 -30.16 -13.28
C THR A 91 27.04 -31.36 -12.44
N ARG A 92 26.26 -32.22 -13.11
CA ARG A 92 26.04 -33.66 -12.97
C ARG A 92 25.52 -34.23 -11.65
#